data_AF-A0A0Q5ER16-F1
#
_entry.id   AF-A0A0Q5ER16-F1
#
_cell.length_a   1.000
_cell.length_b   1.000
_cell.length_c   1.000
_cell.angle_alpha   90.00
_cell.angle_beta   90.00
_cell.angle_gamma   90.00
#
_symmetry.space_group_name_H-M   'P 1'
#
loop_
_entity.id
_entity.type
_entity.pdbx_description
1 polymer ?
#
loop_
_entity_poly.entity_id
_entity_poly.type
_entity_poly.pdbx_seq_one_letter_code
_entity_poly.pdbx_strand_id
1 'polypeptide(L)'
;MNVQQALDLVYARLLGEHSLPVKIRTRQPLCKQEVEALFLAIDFLTAHYKDHELIPKTLASAFVDIYGSFSVSDEVVGEVEARWYEAIGIALQDKVYTLLE
;
A
#
# COMPACT_ATOMS: atom_id res chain seq x y z
N MET A 1 11.08 -9.71 -10.33
CA MET A 1 11.31 -9.07 -9.02
C MET A 1 11.77 -10.14 -8.05
N ASN A 2 12.70 -9.84 -7.15
CA ASN A 2 13.07 -10.72 -6.03
C ASN A 2 12.45 -10.21 -4.71
N VAL A 3 12.56 -11.00 -3.63
CA VAL A 3 11.95 -10.69 -2.33
C VAL A 3 12.41 -9.33 -1.78
N GLN A 4 13.72 -9.06 -1.79
CA GLN A 4 14.26 -7.80 -1.29
C GLN A 4 13.73 -6.60 -2.09
N GLN A 5 13.71 -6.70 -3.42
CA GLN A 5 13.17 -5.67 -4.30
C GLN A 5 11.68 -5.41 -4.03
N ALA A 6 10.90 -6.47 -3.77
CA ALA A 6 9.48 -6.32 -3.43
C ALA A 6 9.29 -5.64 -2.06
N LEU A 7 10.09 -6.02 -1.06
CA LEU A 7 10.07 -5.38 0.26
C LEU A 7 10.46 -3.90 0.18
N ASP A 8 11.53 -3.58 -0.55
CA ASP A 8 11.98 -2.20 -0.74
C ASP A 8 10.92 -1.37 -1.46
N LEU A 9 10.23 -1.96 -2.43
CA LEU A 9 9.13 -1.30 -3.14
C LEU A 9 7.96 -1.01 -2.20
N VAL A 10 7.50 -2.01 -1.43
CA VAL A 10 6.42 -1.82 -0.45
C VAL A 10 6.79 -0.73 0.56
N TYR A 11 8.02 -0.79 1.10
CA TYR A 11 8.53 0.22 2.01
C TYR A 11 8.53 1.61 1.37
N ALA A 12 9.11 1.76 0.18
CA ALA A 12 9.19 3.06 -0.50
C ALA A 12 7.79 3.64 -0.81
N ARG A 13 6.81 2.78 -1.11
CA ARG A 13 5.45 3.22 -1.49
C ARG A 13 4.50 3.44 -0.32
N LEU A 14 4.73 2.82 0.84
CA LEU A 14 3.85 2.96 2.00
C LEU A 14 4.48 3.75 3.15
N LEU A 15 5.78 3.60 3.40
CA LEU A 15 6.48 4.16 4.57
C LEU A 15 7.58 5.17 4.23
N GLY A 16 8.06 5.20 2.98
CA GLY A 16 9.12 6.10 2.54
C GLY A 16 8.74 7.59 2.56
N GLU A 17 9.75 8.46 2.48
CA GLU A 17 9.57 9.93 2.50
C GLU A 17 8.71 10.46 1.33
N HIS A 18 8.61 9.69 0.24
CA HIS A 18 7.81 10.00 -0.95
C HIS A 18 6.70 8.96 -1.19
N SER A 19 6.25 8.32 -0.11
CA SER A 19 5.20 7.30 -0.16
C SER A 19 3.85 7.84 -0.63
N LEU A 20 2.96 6.95 -1.05
CA LEU A 20 1.60 7.31 -1.46
C LEU A 20 0.85 8.05 -0.33
N PRO A 21 0.88 7.60 0.94
CA PRO A 21 0.28 8.37 2.04
C PRO A 21 0.86 9.79 2.20
N VAL A 22 2.17 9.96 2.02
CA VAL A 22 2.79 11.30 2.08
C VAL A 22 2.31 12.17 0.92
N LYS A 23 2.22 11.62 -0.29
CA LYS A 23 1.69 12.33 -1.47
C LYS A 23 0.26 12.79 -1.23
N ILE A 24 -0.62 11.91 -0.75
CA ILE A 24 -2.01 12.24 -0.40
C ILE A 24 -2.04 13.40 0.61
N ARG A 25 -1.30 13.29 1.73
CA ARG A 25 -1.26 14.33 2.77
C ARG A 25 -0.72 15.67 2.28
N THR A 26 0.21 15.63 1.32
CA THR A 26 0.83 16.82 0.71
C THR A 26 0.10 17.28 -0.56
N ARG A 27 -1.08 16.70 -0.86
CA ARG A 27 -1.93 17.02 -2.02
C ARG A 27 -1.21 16.87 -3.36
N GLN A 28 -0.33 15.89 -3.44
CA GLN A 28 0.29 15.46 -4.69
C GLN A 28 -0.53 14.32 -5.28
N PRO A 29 -0.84 14.35 -6.58
CA PRO A 29 -1.61 13.29 -7.22
C PRO A 29 -0.82 11.97 -7.20
N LEU A 30 -1.53 10.87 -7.05
CA LEU A 30 -0.95 9.55 -7.17
C LEU A 30 -0.78 9.15 -8.63
N CYS A 31 0.28 8.40 -8.94
CA CYS A 31 0.45 7.79 -10.25
C CYS A 31 -0.09 6.36 -10.24
N LYS A 32 -0.97 6.05 -11.19
CA LYS A 32 -1.57 4.71 -11.32
C LYS A 32 -0.53 3.60 -11.42
N GLN A 33 0.57 3.83 -12.15
CA GLN A 33 1.66 2.86 -12.30
C GLN A 33 2.37 2.58 -10.96
N GLU A 34 2.46 3.57 -10.06
CA GLU A 34 3.05 3.37 -8.74
C GLU A 34 2.16 2.48 -7.86
N VAL A 35 0.83 2.65 -7.97
CA VAL A 35 -0.16 1.83 -7.27
C VAL A 35 -0.16 0.39 -7.81
N GLU A 36 -0.16 0.23 -9.13
CA GLU A 36 -0.09 -1.08 -9.78
C GLU A 36 1.20 -1.83 -9.40
N ALA A 37 2.35 -1.14 -9.37
CA ALA A 37 3.61 -1.72 -8.96
C ALA A 37 3.60 -2.14 -7.47
N LEU A 38 2.96 -1.35 -6.59
CA LEU A 38 2.77 -1.71 -5.19
C LEU A 38 1.94 -2.99 -5.05
N PHE A 39 0.82 -3.09 -5.76
CA PHE A 39 -0.04 -4.27 -5.69
C PHE A 39 0.69 -5.53 -6.17
N LEU A 40 1.44 -5.44 -7.27
CA LEU A 40 2.25 -6.56 -7.76
C LEU A 40 3.34 -6.98 -6.75
N ALA A 41 3.92 -6.04 -6.02
CA ALA A 41 4.89 -6.35 -4.96
C ALA A 41 4.25 -7.06 -3.78
N ILE A 42 3.08 -6.60 -3.35
CA ILE A 42 2.34 -7.26 -2.26
C ILE A 42 1.93 -8.67 -2.70
N ASP A 43 1.35 -8.84 -3.88
CA ASP A 43 0.92 -10.16 -4.38
C ASP A 43 2.08 -11.15 -4.49
N PHE A 44 3.25 -10.67 -4.93
CA PHE A 44 4.47 -11.47 -4.95
C PHE A 44 4.92 -11.89 -3.55
N LEU A 45 4.89 -10.96 -2.58
CA LEU A 45 5.26 -11.24 -1.19
C LEU A 45 4.26 -12.18 -0.51
N THR A 46 2.97 -12.01 -0.78
CA THR A 46 1.91 -12.92 -0.31
C THR A 46 2.16 -14.34 -0.82
N ALA A 47 2.43 -14.52 -2.10
CA ALA A 47 2.75 -15.84 -2.65
C ALA A 47 4.05 -16.42 -2.04
N HIS A 48 5.04 -15.57 -1.77
CA HIS A 48 6.31 -16.01 -1.18
C HIS A 48 6.16 -16.45 0.29
N TYR A 49 5.38 -15.70 1.09
CA TYR A 49 5.25 -15.93 2.52
C TYR A 49 4.06 -16.80 2.92
N LYS A 50 3.22 -17.26 1.98
CA LYS A 50 2.02 -18.07 2.25
C LYS A 50 2.23 -19.24 3.22
N ASP A 51 3.34 -19.96 3.09
CA ASP A 51 3.64 -21.14 3.92
C ASP A 51 4.64 -20.83 5.05
N HIS A 52 4.92 -19.54 5.31
CA HIS A 52 5.83 -19.10 6.37
C HIS A 52 5.05 -18.68 7.60
N GLU A 53 5.47 -19.14 8.78
CA GLU A 53 4.85 -18.71 10.05
C GLU A 53 5.06 -17.23 10.37
N LEU A 54 6.07 -16.59 9.76
CA LEU A 54 6.49 -15.23 10.06
C LEU A 54 6.76 -14.43 8.79
N ILE A 55 6.32 -13.17 8.81
CA ILE A 55 6.68 -12.16 7.81
C ILE A 55 7.71 -11.16 8.38
N PRO A 56 8.49 -10.48 7.54
CA PRO A 56 9.38 -9.42 7.98
C PRO A 56 8.64 -8.31 8.73
N LYS A 57 9.21 -7.84 9.85
CA LYS A 57 8.63 -6.74 10.65
C LYS A 57 8.40 -5.47 9.85
N THR A 58 9.28 -5.19 8.88
CA THR A 58 9.17 -4.04 7.98
C THR A 58 7.93 -4.13 7.11
N LEU A 59 7.61 -5.33 6.60
CA LEU A 59 6.40 -5.59 5.83
C LEU A 59 5.16 -5.44 6.70
N ALA A 60 5.15 -6.06 7.90
CA ALA A 60 4.04 -5.92 8.84
C ALA A 60 3.77 -4.45 9.22
N SER A 61 4.83 -3.67 9.46
CA SER A 61 4.72 -2.25 9.81
C SER A 61 4.13 -1.40 8.68
N ALA A 62 4.35 -1.78 7.42
CA ALA A 62 3.82 -1.07 6.26
C ALA A 62 2.29 -1.17 6.16
N PHE A 63 1.68 -2.11 6.87
CA PHE A 63 0.24 -2.37 6.83
C PHE A 63 -0.53 -1.87 8.06
N VAL A 64 0.17 -1.27 9.03
CA VAL A 64 -0.48 -0.66 10.20
C VAL A 64 -1.27 0.56 9.75
N ASP A 65 -2.56 0.58 10.08
CA ASP A 65 -3.51 1.64 9.69
C ASP A 65 -3.50 1.97 8.19
N ILE A 66 -3.41 0.91 7.37
CA ILE A 66 -3.27 1.06 5.92
C ILE A 66 -4.50 1.71 5.28
N TYR A 67 -5.71 1.41 5.75
CA TYR A 67 -6.93 2.04 5.21
C TYR A 67 -7.00 3.53 5.60
N GLY A 68 -6.72 3.87 6.86
CA GLY A 68 -6.78 5.25 7.34
C GLY A 68 -5.87 6.19 6.57
N SER A 69 -4.73 5.69 6.11
CA SER A 69 -3.77 6.43 5.27
C SER A 69 -4.31 6.85 3.89
N PHE A 70 -5.41 6.24 3.43
CA PHE A 70 -6.03 6.51 2.13
C PHE A 70 -7.47 7.03 2.25
N SER A 71 -8.02 7.09 3.46
CA SER A 71 -9.35 7.66 3.73
C SER A 71 -9.23 9.17 3.89
N VAL A 72 -9.59 9.92 2.84
CA VAL A 72 -9.49 11.38 2.80
C VAL A 72 -10.82 11.99 2.37
N SER A 73 -11.19 13.09 3.02
CA SER A 73 -12.40 13.85 2.69
C SER A 73 -12.37 14.36 1.25
N ASP A 74 -13.49 14.19 0.55
CA ASP A 74 -13.72 14.72 -0.80
C ASP A 74 -13.68 16.25 -0.85
N GLU A 75 -13.95 16.94 0.25
CA GLU A 75 -13.78 18.39 0.37
C GLU A 75 -12.31 18.83 0.17
N VAL A 76 -11.34 17.93 0.41
CA VAL A 76 -9.91 18.25 0.36
C VAL A 76 -9.29 17.97 -1.02
N VAL A 77 -9.68 16.87 -1.66
CA VAL A 77 -9.06 16.36 -2.90
C VAL A 77 -10.05 16.22 -4.06
N GLY A 78 -11.34 16.45 -3.84
CA GLY A 78 -12.42 16.22 -4.79
C GLY A 78 -12.93 14.78 -4.76
N GLU A 79 -14.22 14.63 -5.10
CA GLU A 79 -14.95 13.36 -5.01
C GLU A 79 -14.30 12.22 -5.82
N VAL A 80 -13.79 12.52 -7.02
CA VAL A 80 -13.19 11.51 -7.90
C VAL A 80 -11.88 10.97 -7.31
N GLU A 81 -11.01 11.84 -6.81
CA GLU A 81 -9.75 11.42 -6.20
C GLU A 81 -9.99 10.72 -4.86
N ALA A 82 -10.88 11.26 -4.02
CA ALA A 82 -11.22 10.66 -2.73
C ALA A 82 -11.72 9.21 -2.89
N ARG A 83 -12.64 8.96 -3.84
CA ARG A 83 -13.11 7.61 -4.16
C ARG A 83 -11.99 6.70 -4.66
N TRP A 84 -11.08 7.23 -5.48
CA TRP A 84 -9.97 6.45 -5.99
C TRP A 84 -8.99 6.07 -4.88
N TYR A 85 -8.66 7.00 -3.99
CA TYR A 85 -7.80 6.72 -2.82
C TYR A 85 -8.46 5.71 -1.89
N GLU A 86 -9.75 5.87 -1.58
CA GLU A 86 -10.49 4.91 -0.79
C GLU A 86 -10.47 3.51 -1.40
N ALA A 87 -10.68 3.39 -2.71
CA ALA A 87 -10.59 2.11 -3.41
C ALA A 87 -9.19 1.46 -3.29
N ILE A 88 -8.12 2.26 -3.30
CA ILE A 88 -6.76 1.77 -3.04
C ILE A 88 -6.64 1.27 -1.60
N GLY A 89 -7.15 2.03 -0.63
CA GLY A 89 -7.13 1.66 0.79
C GLY A 89 -7.83 0.32 1.06
N ILE A 90 -9.03 0.12 0.48
CA ILE A 90 -9.79 -1.13 0.57
C ILE A 90 -8.99 -2.29 -0.04
N ALA A 91 -8.48 -2.11 -1.27
CA ALA A 91 -7.71 -3.16 -1.95
C ALA A 91 -6.43 -3.53 -1.18
N LEU A 92 -5.77 -2.57 -0.55
CA LEU A 92 -4.62 -2.83 0.32
C LEU A 92 -5.03 -3.64 1.55
N GLN A 93 -6.15 -3.28 2.19
CA GLN A 93 -6.65 -3.99 3.36
C GLN A 93 -6.98 -5.45 3.03
N ASP A 94 -7.64 -5.72 1.90
CA ASP A 94 -7.94 -7.08 1.44
C ASP A 94 -6.66 -7.90 1.23
N LYS A 95 -5.65 -7.31 0.58
CA LYS A 95 -4.35 -7.97 0.35
C LYS A 95 -3.62 -8.29 1.66
N VAL A 96 -3.74 -7.42 2.66
CA VAL A 96 -3.15 -7.65 3.99
C VAL A 96 -3.83 -8.83 4.66
N TYR A 97 -5.15 -8.93 4.61
CA TYR A 97 -5.84 -10.10 5.13
C TYR A 97 -5.35 -11.39 4.47
N THR A 98 -5.22 -11.41 3.14
CA THR A 98 -4.70 -12.58 2.41
C THR A 98 -3.25 -12.92 2.77
N LEU A 99 -2.41 -11.93 3.11
CA LEU A 99 -1.02 -12.17 3.52
C LEU A 99 -0.93 -12.77 4.93
N LEU A 100 -1.91 -12.49 5.79
CA LEU A 100 -1.92 -12.89 7.20
C LEU A 100 -2.76 -14.16 7.47
N GLU A 101 -3.48 -14.66 6.46
CA GLU A 101 -4.15 -15.96 6.45
C GLU A 101 -3.20 -17.10 6.07
#